data_AF-A0A8C7KEK3-F1
#
_entry.id   AF-A0A8C7KEK3-F1
#
_cell.length_a   1.000
_cell.length_b   1.000
_cell.length_c   1.000
_cell.angle_alpha   90.00
_cell.angle_beta   90.00
_cell.angle_gamma   90.00
#
_symmetry.space_group_name_H-M   'P 1'
#
loop_
_entity.id
_entity.type
_entity.pdbx_description
1 polymer ?
#
loop_
_entity_poly.entity_id
_entity_poly.type
_entity_poly.pdbx_seq_one_letter_code
_entity_poly.pdbx_strand_id
1 'polypeptide(L)'
;SEVILWISNKTETHKVGRMDDDMWLLGNINQTGYFRVNYDLHNWRLLIGQLMTNAEIISVGNRAGLIDDVFNLARAGYLPQNVPLQIICYLPQEREFLPWHAASRSLYQLDKLLDRTEDYSLFSDFVLKQVASKYHKMGWPLALTEGSIIQASYQTEELQREVIMLACSFGNKHCHRQAVSLISDWISSNKNRYNWSVETESGRRAGPTVDHMLDSHILYIIGGQIHLEDAGLKAPYQAALLSPLHISPSISPLSSSDITKHLSSLLIR
;
A
#
# COMPACT_ATOMS: atom_id res chain seq x y z
N SER A 1 21.22 6.65 21.20
CA SER A 1 21.67 8.04 21.39
C SER A 1 21.60 8.76 20.06
N GLU A 2 21.09 9.99 20.04
CA GLU A 2 21.04 10.81 18.82
C GLU A 2 22.28 11.71 18.74
N VAL A 3 22.79 11.91 17.52
CA VAL A 3 23.92 12.80 17.25
C VAL A 3 23.57 13.68 16.06
N ILE A 4 23.76 14.99 16.20
CA ILE A 4 23.58 15.97 15.13
C ILE A 4 24.90 16.14 14.40
N LEU A 5 24.89 15.92 13.08
CA LEU A 5 26.05 16.10 12.20
C LEU A 5 25.71 17.15 11.14
N TRP A 6 26.62 18.12 10.97
CA TRP A 6 26.54 19.13 9.91
C TRP A 6 27.48 18.75 8.78
N ILE A 7 26.93 18.47 7.60
CA ILE A 7 27.69 18.09 6.41
C ILE A 7 27.90 19.35 5.57
N SER A 8 29.15 19.80 5.42
CA SER A 8 29.48 21.03 4.68
C SER A 8 30.08 20.75 3.31
N ASN A 9 30.76 19.61 3.16
CA ASN A 9 31.40 19.20 1.93
C ASN A 9 30.61 18.11 1.20
N LYS A 10 30.92 17.91 -0.08
CA LYS A 10 30.31 16.86 -0.91
C LYS A 10 30.52 15.44 -0.34
N THR A 11 31.64 15.23 0.35
CA THR A 11 31.98 13.94 0.97
C THR A 11 32.72 14.18 2.27
N GLU A 12 32.23 13.58 3.34
CA GLU A 12 32.81 13.66 4.68
C GLU A 12 32.73 12.29 5.35
N THR A 13 33.61 12.04 6.32
CA THR A 13 33.61 10.81 7.11
C THR A 13 33.54 11.18 8.57
N HIS A 14 32.48 10.71 9.24
CA HIS A 14 32.22 10.97 10.65
C HIS A 14 32.22 9.65 11.41
N LYS A 15 32.93 9.58 12.54
CA LYS A 15 32.89 8.40 13.41
C LYS A 15 31.64 8.47 14.28
N VAL A 16 30.72 7.54 14.08
CA VAL A 16 29.47 7.45 14.85
C VAL A 16 29.62 6.36 15.91
N GLY A 17 30.06 6.74 17.10
CA GLY A 17 30.14 5.86 18.27
C GLY A 17 30.89 4.55 18.05
N ARG A 18 30.68 3.59 18.97
CA ARG A 18 31.05 2.19 18.78
C ARG A 18 29.79 1.47 18.29
N MET A 19 29.88 0.87 17.11
CA MET A 19 28.79 0.11 16.49
C MET A 19 29.18 -1.37 16.52
N ASP A 20 28.33 -2.19 17.12
CA ASP A 20 28.44 -3.65 17.02
C ASP A 20 27.66 -4.14 15.78
N ASP A 21 27.95 -5.35 15.30
CA ASP A 21 27.45 -5.87 14.02
C ASP A 21 25.90 -6.03 13.98
N ASP A 22 25.24 -6.05 15.13
CA ASP A 22 23.79 -6.17 15.29
C ASP A 22 23.07 -4.82 15.48
N MET A 23 23.82 -3.71 15.51
CA MET A 23 23.27 -2.37 15.68
C MET A 23 22.99 -1.69 14.34
N TRP A 24 21.79 -1.14 14.18
CA TRP A 24 21.43 -0.31 13.02
C TRP A 24 21.67 1.18 13.28
N LEU A 25 21.99 1.90 12.20
CA LEU A 25 22.00 3.34 12.11
C LEU A 25 20.75 3.82 11.38
N LEU A 26 20.19 4.91 11.88
CA LEU A 26 19.08 5.62 11.26
C LEU A 26 19.43 7.10 11.16
N GLY A 27 19.51 7.60 9.94
CA GLY A 27 19.66 9.01 9.65
C GLY A 27 18.32 9.72 9.52
N ASN A 28 18.37 11.05 9.54
CA ASN A 28 17.21 11.93 9.38
C ASN A 28 16.06 11.59 10.35
N ILE A 29 16.31 11.71 11.66
CA ILE A 29 15.31 11.42 12.69
C ILE A 29 14.06 12.29 12.46
N ASN A 30 12.89 11.63 12.47
CA ASN A 30 11.58 12.17 12.14
C ASN A 30 11.45 12.83 10.75
N GLN A 31 12.37 12.55 9.82
CA GLN A 31 12.36 13.11 8.46
C GLN A 31 12.34 14.65 8.45
N THR A 32 13.06 15.26 9.38
CA THR A 32 13.11 16.73 9.55
C THR A 32 13.99 17.43 8.51
N GLY A 33 14.98 16.72 7.98
CA GLY A 33 15.85 17.20 6.92
C GLY A 33 15.27 16.94 5.52
N TYR A 34 15.47 17.89 4.61
CA TYR A 34 15.05 17.76 3.21
C TYR A 34 16.09 16.96 2.38
N PHE A 35 16.27 15.69 2.73
CA PHE A 35 17.16 14.76 2.03
C PHE A 35 16.75 13.32 2.29
N ARG A 36 17.15 12.42 1.38
CA ARG A 36 16.98 10.97 1.51
C ARG A 36 18.21 10.35 2.13
N VAL A 37 18.04 9.26 2.87
CA VAL A 37 19.16 8.52 3.47
C VAL A 37 19.28 7.15 2.82
N ASN A 38 20.46 6.87 2.26
CA ASN A 38 20.80 5.53 1.82
C ASN A 38 21.78 4.88 2.80
N TYR A 39 21.65 3.58 2.98
CA TYR A 39 22.52 2.76 3.80
C TYR A 39 23.12 1.62 2.98
N ASP A 40 24.19 1.01 3.46
CA ASP A 40 24.63 -0.26 2.90
C ASP A 40 23.59 -1.38 3.14
N LEU A 41 23.76 -2.50 2.44
CA LEU A 41 22.82 -3.62 2.50
C LEU A 41 22.74 -4.28 3.89
N HIS A 42 23.80 -4.21 4.68
CA HIS A 42 23.80 -4.79 6.04
C HIS A 42 22.89 -3.96 6.94
N ASN A 43 23.07 -2.65 6.96
CA ASN A 43 22.23 -1.76 7.76
C ASN A 43 20.76 -1.78 7.31
N TRP A 44 20.48 -1.85 6.00
CA TRP A 44 19.11 -2.05 5.50
C TRP A 44 18.49 -3.34 6.04
N ARG A 45 19.23 -4.45 6.09
CA ARG A 45 18.73 -5.72 6.66
C ARG A 45 18.45 -5.59 8.15
N LEU A 46 19.31 -4.91 8.90
CA LEU A 46 19.10 -4.68 10.33
C LEU A 46 17.85 -3.82 10.58
N LEU A 47 17.64 -2.75 9.81
CA LEU A 47 16.44 -1.92 9.89
C LEU A 47 15.18 -2.71 9.54
N ILE A 48 15.20 -3.52 8.48
CA ILE A 48 14.09 -4.42 8.13
C ILE A 48 13.84 -5.42 9.27
N GLY A 49 14.88 -6.01 9.84
CA GLY A 49 14.78 -6.91 10.99
C GLY A 49 14.16 -6.24 12.21
N GLN A 50 14.50 -4.98 12.49
CA GLN A 50 13.90 -4.17 13.54
C GLN A 50 12.41 -3.94 13.29
N LEU A 51 12.02 -3.56 12.07
CA LEU A 51 10.61 -3.36 11.70
C LEU A 51 9.79 -4.65 11.84
N MET A 52 10.38 -5.79 11.49
CA MET A 52 9.74 -7.11 11.61
C MET A 52 9.63 -7.62 13.04
N THR A 53 10.55 -7.21 13.93
CA THR A 53 10.59 -7.68 15.33
C THR A 53 9.78 -6.77 16.23
N ASN A 54 10.00 -5.46 16.12
CA ASN A 54 9.28 -4.42 16.85
C ASN A 54 9.41 -3.08 16.13
N ALA A 55 8.42 -2.76 15.29
CA ALA A 55 8.38 -1.51 14.54
C ALA A 55 8.28 -0.26 15.45
N GLU A 56 7.68 -0.36 16.64
CA GLU A 56 7.42 0.79 17.52
C GLU A 56 8.71 1.42 18.09
N ILE A 57 9.86 0.73 17.99
CA ILE A 57 11.18 1.30 18.34
C ILE A 57 11.56 2.42 17.38
N ILE A 58 11.17 2.33 16.11
CA ILE A 58 11.41 3.36 15.10
C ILE A 58 10.17 4.25 15.04
N SER A 59 10.36 5.57 15.12
CA SER A 59 9.24 6.52 15.09
C SER A 59 8.41 6.40 13.81
N VAL A 60 7.13 6.75 13.89
CA VAL A 60 6.17 6.71 12.77
C VAL A 60 6.71 7.43 11.53
N GLY A 61 7.27 8.63 11.73
CA GLY A 61 7.84 9.44 10.67
C GLY A 61 9.04 8.76 10.02
N ASN A 62 9.91 8.13 10.81
CA ASN A 62 11.03 7.38 10.25
C ASN A 62 10.58 6.09 9.56
N ARG A 63 9.57 5.37 10.03
CA ARG A 63 9.06 4.17 9.33
C ARG A 63 8.49 4.52 7.96
N ALA A 64 7.73 5.60 7.88
CA ALA A 64 7.23 6.13 6.61
C ALA A 64 8.38 6.61 5.70
N GLY A 65 9.35 7.34 6.26
CA GLY A 65 10.54 7.79 5.55
C GLY A 65 11.39 6.65 5.00
N LEU A 66 11.60 5.58 5.78
CA LEU A 66 12.33 4.39 5.35
C LEU A 66 11.64 3.71 4.17
N ILE A 67 10.31 3.60 4.19
CA ILE A 67 9.55 3.07 3.05
C ILE A 67 9.70 3.99 1.83
N ASP A 68 9.48 5.29 1.97
CA ASP A 68 9.58 6.21 0.84
C ASP A 68 11.01 6.21 0.25
N ASP A 69 12.04 6.27 1.10
CA ASP A 69 13.44 6.24 0.68
C ASP A 69 13.80 4.94 -0.03
N VAL A 70 13.48 3.77 0.53
CA VAL A 70 13.91 2.50 -0.06
C VAL A 70 13.32 2.28 -1.46
N PHE A 71 12.06 2.67 -1.69
CA PHE A 71 11.44 2.57 -3.01
C PHE A 71 12.03 3.58 -4.00
N ASN A 72 12.26 4.82 -3.58
CA ASN A 72 12.82 5.84 -4.45
C ASN A 72 14.30 5.55 -4.80
N LEU A 73 15.08 5.07 -3.84
CA LEU A 73 16.48 4.68 -4.03
C LEU A 73 16.59 3.46 -4.95
N ALA A 74 15.73 2.45 -4.78
CA ALA A 74 15.70 1.30 -5.67
C ALA A 74 15.30 1.71 -7.09
N ARG A 75 14.26 2.55 -7.24
CA ARG A 75 13.84 3.09 -8.54
C ARG A 75 14.96 3.87 -9.25
N ALA A 76 15.77 4.60 -8.50
CA ALA A 76 16.92 5.34 -9.03
C ALA A 76 18.18 4.47 -9.26
N GLY A 77 18.11 3.16 -8.99
CA GLY A 77 19.21 2.22 -9.21
C GLY A 77 20.27 2.20 -8.09
N TYR A 78 20.04 2.90 -6.98
CA TYR A 78 20.96 2.90 -5.83
C TYR A 78 20.80 1.68 -4.92
N LEU A 79 19.68 0.96 -5.03
CA LEU A 79 19.40 -0.24 -4.27
C LEU A 79 18.83 -1.36 -5.14
N PRO A 80 19.14 -2.63 -4.81
CA PRO A 80 18.47 -3.77 -5.41
C PRO A 80 16.95 -3.78 -5.13
N GLN A 81 16.15 -4.19 -6.13
CA GLN A 81 14.67 -4.17 -6.06
C GLN A 81 14.09 -5.12 -5.00
N ASN A 82 14.85 -6.10 -4.51
CA ASN A 82 14.39 -6.99 -3.45
C ASN A 82 14.34 -6.31 -2.08
N VAL A 83 15.15 -5.27 -1.84
CA VAL A 83 15.19 -4.55 -0.56
C VAL A 83 13.85 -3.84 -0.24
N PRO A 84 13.26 -3.03 -1.14
CA PRO A 84 11.94 -2.45 -0.89
C PRO A 84 10.84 -3.51 -0.77
N LEU A 85 10.89 -4.61 -1.54
CA LEU A 85 9.90 -5.68 -1.39
C LEU A 85 10.00 -6.38 -0.02
N GLN A 86 11.21 -6.55 0.51
CA GLN A 86 11.42 -7.08 1.87
C GLN A 86 10.89 -6.13 2.94
N ILE A 87 10.98 -4.81 2.77
CA ILE A 87 10.40 -3.87 3.73
C ILE A 87 8.88 -4.05 3.79
N ILE A 88 8.19 -4.19 2.65
CA ILE A 88 6.72 -4.31 2.62
C ILE A 88 6.19 -5.51 3.43
N CYS A 89 7.00 -6.54 3.63
CA CYS A 89 6.64 -7.70 4.46
C CYS A 89 6.35 -7.36 5.93
N TYR A 90 6.74 -6.18 6.46
CA TYR A 90 6.41 -5.78 7.83
C TYR A 90 5.01 -5.17 7.98
N LEU A 91 4.38 -4.73 6.89
CA LEU A 91 3.07 -4.06 6.92
C LEU A 91 1.98 -4.79 7.72
N PRO A 92 1.87 -6.14 7.75
CA PRO A 92 0.89 -6.83 8.59
C PRO A 92 0.95 -6.45 10.08
N GLN A 93 2.11 -5.99 10.56
CA GLN A 93 2.36 -5.57 11.94
C GLN A 93 2.17 -4.06 12.15
N GLU A 94 2.20 -3.26 11.09
CA GLU A 94 2.09 -1.81 11.15
C GLU A 94 0.68 -1.36 11.56
N ARG A 95 0.60 -0.38 12.45
CA ARG A 95 -0.65 0.10 13.07
C ARG A 95 -1.01 1.52 12.72
N GLU A 96 -0.07 2.29 12.18
CA GLU A 96 -0.23 3.73 12.00
C GLU A 96 -0.41 4.09 10.54
N PHE A 97 -1.16 5.16 10.29
CA PHE A 97 -1.53 5.59 8.95
C PHE A 97 -0.31 5.91 8.06
N LEU A 98 0.66 6.67 8.58
CA LEU A 98 1.69 7.29 7.75
C LEU A 98 2.58 6.26 7.01
N PRO A 99 3.04 5.16 7.63
CA PRO A 99 3.82 4.15 6.92
C PRO A 99 2.97 3.35 5.92
N TRP A 100 1.69 3.09 6.22
CA TRP A 100 0.74 2.52 5.26
C TRP A 100 0.56 3.42 4.04
N HIS A 101 0.41 4.72 4.25
CA HIS A 101 0.27 5.70 3.17
C HIS A 101 1.54 5.74 2.28
N ALA A 102 2.73 5.77 2.89
CA ALA A 102 4.00 5.72 2.16
C ALA A 102 4.12 4.44 1.31
N ALA A 103 3.78 3.28 1.88
CA ALA A 103 3.77 2.02 1.15
C ALA A 103 2.77 2.03 -0.01
N SER A 104 1.55 2.49 0.23
CA SER A 104 0.48 2.49 -0.76
C SER A 104 0.84 3.31 -1.99
N ARG A 105 1.43 4.49 -1.80
CA ARG A 105 1.93 5.33 -2.91
C ARG A 105 2.93 4.59 -3.79
N SER A 106 3.88 3.88 -3.20
CA SER A 106 4.86 3.09 -3.95
C SER A 106 4.23 1.85 -4.61
N LEU A 107 3.32 1.17 -3.92
CA LEU A 107 2.64 -0.01 -4.45
C LEU A 107 1.74 0.32 -5.64
N TYR A 108 1.00 1.43 -5.62
CA TYR A 108 0.21 1.88 -6.77
C TYR A 108 1.07 2.28 -7.97
N GLN A 109 2.28 2.79 -7.75
CA GLN A 109 3.22 3.05 -8.84
C GLN A 109 3.68 1.72 -9.47
N LEU A 110 4.00 0.72 -8.65
CA LEU A 110 4.35 -0.60 -9.15
C LEU A 110 3.19 -1.30 -9.84
N ASP A 111 1.96 -1.16 -9.32
CA ASP A 111 0.73 -1.68 -9.93
C ASP A 111 0.62 -1.19 -11.39
N LYS A 112 0.75 0.12 -11.61
CA LYS A 112 0.71 0.72 -12.95
C LYS A 112 1.84 0.28 -13.88
N LEU A 113 3.01 -0.06 -13.33
CA LEU A 113 4.14 -0.54 -14.12
C LEU A 113 4.00 -2.01 -14.50
N LEU A 114 3.29 -2.78 -13.67
CA LEU A 114 3.16 -4.23 -13.80
C LEU A 114 1.81 -4.66 -14.38
N ASP A 115 0.80 -3.78 -14.46
CA ASP A 115 -0.60 -4.13 -14.81
C ASP A 115 -0.76 -4.92 -16.11
N ARG A 116 0.15 -4.77 -17.06
CA ARG A 116 0.14 -5.43 -18.38
C ARG A 116 1.23 -6.48 -18.55
N THR A 117 1.84 -6.92 -17.46
CA THR A 117 2.93 -7.90 -17.49
C THR A 117 2.45 -9.27 -17.05
N GLU A 118 3.13 -10.32 -17.51
CA GLU A 118 2.78 -11.71 -17.17
C GLU A 118 2.90 -11.99 -15.66
N ASP A 119 3.76 -11.22 -14.97
CA ASP A 119 4.04 -11.35 -13.54
C ASP A 119 3.07 -10.53 -12.66
N TYR A 120 2.10 -9.83 -13.23
CA TYR A 120 1.15 -9.00 -12.46
C TYR A 120 0.44 -9.78 -11.36
N SER A 121 -0.04 -10.98 -11.70
CA SER A 121 -0.76 -11.85 -10.75
C SER A 121 0.09 -12.16 -9.51
N LEU A 122 1.39 -12.43 -9.70
CA LEU A 122 2.33 -12.69 -8.61
C LEU A 122 2.53 -11.46 -7.73
N PHE A 123 2.67 -10.28 -8.34
CA PHE A 123 2.79 -9.03 -7.59
C PHE A 123 1.53 -8.73 -6.79
N SER A 124 0.36 -8.88 -7.42
CA SER A 124 -0.93 -8.66 -6.78
C SER A 124 -1.15 -9.59 -5.58
N ASP A 125 -0.87 -10.89 -5.74
CA ASP A 125 -0.94 -11.87 -4.66
C ASP A 125 0.03 -11.56 -3.52
N PHE A 126 1.26 -11.11 -3.85
CA PHE A 126 2.24 -10.68 -2.87
C PHE A 126 1.73 -9.51 -2.03
N VAL A 127 1.14 -8.49 -2.66
CA VAL A 127 0.57 -7.32 -1.97
C VAL A 127 -0.64 -7.74 -1.13
N LEU A 128 -1.58 -8.49 -1.70
CA LEU A 128 -2.76 -8.97 -0.98
C LEU A 128 -2.38 -9.74 0.29
N LYS A 129 -1.34 -10.56 0.25
CA LYS A 129 -0.84 -11.29 1.42
C LYS A 129 -0.46 -10.36 2.57
N GLN A 130 0.10 -9.18 2.29
CA GLN A 130 0.48 -8.22 3.32
C GLN A 130 -0.72 -7.42 3.86
N VAL A 131 -1.68 -7.12 2.99
CA VAL A 131 -2.83 -6.25 3.30
C VAL A 131 -3.96 -7.02 4.00
N ALA A 132 -4.16 -8.30 3.66
CA ALA A 132 -5.35 -9.07 4.03
C ALA A 132 -5.63 -9.09 5.55
N SER A 133 -4.62 -9.34 6.38
CA SER A 133 -4.79 -9.39 7.84
C SER A 133 -5.28 -8.06 8.41
N LYS A 134 -4.72 -6.95 7.94
CA LYS A 134 -5.11 -5.61 8.38
C LYS A 134 -6.51 -5.25 7.87
N TYR A 135 -6.80 -5.58 6.61
CA TYR A 135 -8.11 -5.39 6.00
C TYR A 135 -9.23 -6.09 6.79
N HIS A 136 -9.07 -7.36 7.12
CA HIS A 136 -10.08 -8.11 7.87
C HIS A 136 -10.27 -7.59 9.30
N LYS A 137 -9.20 -7.08 9.93
CA LYS A 137 -9.28 -6.51 11.29
C LYS A 137 -10.01 -5.18 11.32
N MET A 138 -9.79 -4.30 10.34
CA MET A 138 -10.44 -2.99 10.31
C MET A 138 -11.86 -3.06 9.77
N GLY A 139 -12.12 -3.97 8.82
CA GLY A 139 -13.44 -4.09 8.20
C GLY A 139 -13.90 -2.80 7.52
N TRP A 140 -15.17 -2.78 7.14
CA TRP A 140 -15.83 -1.60 6.58
C TRP A 140 -16.55 -0.84 7.69
N PRO A 141 -16.68 0.49 7.58
CA PRO A 141 -17.46 1.26 8.55
C PRO A 141 -18.90 0.74 8.59
N LEU A 142 -19.40 0.51 9.80
CA LEU A 142 -20.80 0.14 10.02
C LEU A 142 -21.69 1.32 9.64
N ALA A 143 -22.87 1.02 9.09
CA ALA A 143 -23.90 2.05 8.89
C ALA A 143 -24.19 2.72 10.24
N LEU A 144 -24.28 4.04 10.25
CA LEU A 144 -24.59 4.81 11.46
C LEU A 144 -25.92 4.29 12.03
N THR A 145 -25.87 3.49 13.09
CA THR A 145 -27.01 3.28 13.96
C THR A 145 -27.18 4.55 14.78
N GLU A 146 -28.37 5.13 14.75
CA GLU A 146 -28.73 6.30 15.54
C GLU A 146 -28.30 6.08 17.01
N GLY A 147 -27.23 6.76 17.44
CA GLY A 147 -26.77 6.74 18.83
C GLY A 147 -25.36 6.22 19.13
N SER A 148 -24.61 5.64 18.19
CA SER A 148 -23.21 5.23 18.46
C SER A 148 -22.19 5.98 17.60
N ILE A 149 -21.86 7.21 18.01
CA ILE A 149 -20.67 7.90 17.48
C ILE A 149 -19.46 7.32 18.23
N ILE A 150 -18.90 6.21 17.73
CA ILE A 150 -17.52 5.87 18.08
C ILE A 150 -16.66 6.80 17.22
N GLN A 151 -16.23 7.92 17.80
CA GLN A 151 -15.36 8.86 17.11
C GLN A 151 -13.97 8.23 17.03
N ALA A 152 -13.71 7.50 15.94
CA ALA A 152 -12.37 7.07 15.60
C ALA A 152 -11.48 8.31 15.40
N SER A 153 -10.18 8.18 15.68
CA SER A 153 -9.27 9.27 15.34
C SER A 153 -9.19 9.41 13.82
N TYR A 154 -8.99 10.64 13.31
CA TYR A 154 -8.80 10.90 11.88
C TYR A 154 -7.77 9.94 11.24
N GLN A 155 -6.65 9.67 11.94
CA GLN A 155 -5.64 8.73 11.46
C GLN A 155 -6.15 7.30 11.32
N THR A 156 -7.07 6.87 12.19
CA THR A 156 -7.68 5.53 12.11
C THR A 156 -8.62 5.44 10.91
N GLU A 157 -9.40 6.50 10.64
CA GLU A 157 -10.28 6.57 9.46
C GLU A 157 -9.47 6.55 8.16
N GLU A 158 -8.40 7.34 8.08
CA GLU A 158 -7.53 7.36 6.90
C GLU A 158 -6.77 6.05 6.70
N LEU A 159 -6.29 5.43 7.79
CA LEU A 159 -5.70 4.09 7.71
C LEU A 159 -6.72 3.07 7.17
N GLN A 160 -7.96 3.10 7.67
CA GLN A 160 -9.02 2.22 7.18
C GLN A 160 -9.28 2.43 5.69
N ARG A 161 -9.33 3.70 5.23
CA ARG A 161 -9.45 4.03 3.80
C ARG A 161 -8.33 3.37 3.01
N GLU A 162 -7.09 3.61 3.42
CA GLU A 162 -5.90 3.20 2.69
C GLU A 162 -5.86 1.68 2.52
N VAL A 163 -6.16 0.94 3.59
CA VAL A 163 -6.14 -0.53 3.59
C VAL A 163 -7.29 -1.13 2.78
N ILE A 164 -8.49 -0.54 2.84
CA ILE A 164 -9.62 -0.97 1.99
C ILE A 164 -9.28 -0.72 0.52
N MET A 165 -8.74 0.46 0.19
CA MET A 165 -8.34 0.80 -1.17
C MET A 165 -7.30 -0.18 -1.70
N LEU A 166 -6.21 -0.43 -0.97
CA LEU A 166 -5.22 -1.43 -1.35
C LEU A 166 -5.84 -2.81 -1.56
N ALA A 167 -6.65 -3.29 -0.61
CA ALA A 167 -7.27 -4.60 -0.74
C ALA A 167 -8.13 -4.70 -2.02
N CYS A 168 -8.95 -3.69 -2.29
CA CYS A 168 -9.81 -3.65 -3.47
C CYS A 168 -9.00 -3.52 -4.78
N SER A 169 -8.00 -2.63 -4.84
CA SER A 169 -7.17 -2.40 -6.03
C SER A 169 -6.41 -3.65 -6.47
N PHE A 170 -5.93 -4.44 -5.49
CA PHE A 170 -5.19 -5.68 -5.75
C PHE A 170 -6.09 -6.92 -5.81
N GLY A 171 -7.41 -6.78 -5.96
CA GLY A 171 -8.27 -7.93 -6.30
C GLY A 171 -8.84 -8.73 -5.13
N ASN A 172 -8.94 -8.15 -3.93
CA ASN A 172 -9.59 -8.82 -2.80
C ASN A 172 -11.09 -9.03 -3.08
N LYS A 173 -11.48 -10.29 -3.29
CA LYS A 173 -12.87 -10.70 -3.61
C LYS A 173 -13.90 -10.32 -2.55
N HIS A 174 -13.52 -10.25 -1.27
CA HIS A 174 -14.42 -9.79 -0.22
C HIS A 174 -14.63 -8.27 -0.34
N CYS A 175 -13.56 -7.52 -0.59
CA CYS A 175 -13.60 -6.07 -0.81
C CYS A 175 -14.50 -5.70 -2.00
N HIS A 176 -14.33 -6.38 -3.13
CA HIS A 176 -15.16 -6.19 -4.32
C HIS A 176 -16.65 -6.45 -4.08
N ARG A 177 -16.99 -7.58 -3.44
CA ARG A 177 -18.39 -7.90 -3.12
C ARG A 177 -19.01 -6.87 -2.18
N GLN A 178 -18.26 -6.43 -1.17
CA GLN A 178 -18.74 -5.42 -0.24
C GLN A 178 -18.94 -4.07 -0.93
N ALA A 179 -18.00 -3.64 -1.76
CA ALA A 179 -18.10 -2.40 -2.54
C ALA A 179 -19.37 -2.40 -3.41
N VAL A 180 -19.62 -3.50 -4.15
CA VAL A 180 -20.82 -3.63 -4.99
C VAL A 180 -22.10 -3.61 -4.17
N SER A 181 -22.14 -4.32 -3.03
CA SER A 181 -23.30 -4.30 -2.14
C SER A 181 -23.62 -2.89 -1.67
N LEU A 182 -22.60 -2.16 -1.19
CA LEU A 182 -22.77 -0.80 -0.66
C LEU A 182 -23.25 0.19 -1.72
N ILE A 183 -22.71 0.10 -2.94
CA ILE A 183 -23.13 0.97 -4.05
C ILE A 183 -24.54 0.60 -4.50
N SER A 184 -24.88 -0.69 -4.57
CA SER A 184 -26.24 -1.15 -4.93
C SER A 184 -27.28 -0.67 -3.91
N ASP A 185 -26.95 -0.71 -2.62
CA ASP A 185 -27.80 -0.18 -1.54
C ASP A 185 -27.97 1.34 -1.65
N TRP A 186 -26.89 2.06 -1.99
CA TRP A 186 -26.94 3.50 -2.21
C TRP A 186 -27.85 3.87 -3.38
N ILE A 187 -27.68 3.22 -4.54
CA ILE A 187 -28.50 3.46 -5.74
C ILE A 187 -29.97 3.15 -5.46
N SER A 188 -30.27 2.00 -4.84
CA SER A 188 -31.65 1.58 -4.60
C SER A 188 -32.37 2.42 -3.53
N SER A 189 -31.66 2.88 -2.51
CA SER A 189 -32.27 3.66 -1.42
C SER A 189 -32.24 5.17 -1.63
N ASN A 190 -31.48 5.66 -2.61
CA ASN A 190 -31.20 7.08 -2.86
C ASN A 190 -30.75 7.84 -1.58
N LYS A 191 -30.15 7.13 -0.63
CA LYS A 191 -29.67 7.63 0.66
C LYS A 191 -28.22 7.17 0.83
N ASN A 192 -27.32 8.13 1.04
CA ASN A 192 -25.96 7.79 1.47
C ASN A 192 -25.97 7.48 2.97
N ARG A 193 -26.02 6.19 3.32
CA ARG A 193 -26.02 5.73 4.72
C ARG A 193 -24.62 5.59 5.31
N TYR A 194 -23.59 5.80 4.48
CA TYR A 194 -22.19 5.63 4.85
C TYR A 194 -21.53 7.02 4.82
N ASN A 195 -21.43 7.64 5.99
CA ASN A 195 -20.69 8.90 6.12
C ASN A 195 -19.20 8.58 6.10
N TRP A 196 -18.56 8.80 4.96
CA TRP A 196 -17.12 8.87 4.88
C TRP A 196 -16.74 10.35 4.96
N SER A 197 -16.23 10.77 6.11
CA SER A 197 -16.00 12.16 6.52
C SER A 197 -15.05 12.92 5.56
N VAL A 198 -15.56 13.49 4.47
CA VAL A 198 -15.11 14.76 3.85
C VAL A 198 -16.27 15.31 2.99
N GLU A 199 -16.79 16.50 3.33
CA GLU A 199 -17.63 17.30 2.42
C GLU A 199 -16.76 17.78 1.25
N THR A 200 -17.08 17.39 0.02
CA THR A 200 -16.48 18.00 -1.18
C THR A 200 -17.23 19.29 -1.52
N GLU A 201 -16.52 20.40 -1.76
CA GLU A 201 -17.04 21.72 -2.15
C GLU A 201 -17.86 21.76 -3.47
N SER A 202 -18.09 20.63 -4.14
CA SER A 202 -18.71 20.59 -5.47
C SER A 202 -20.18 20.14 -5.52
N GLY A 203 -20.81 19.81 -4.39
CA GLY A 203 -22.26 19.50 -4.34
C GLY A 203 -22.70 18.25 -5.12
N ARG A 204 -21.78 17.46 -5.70
CA ARG A 204 -22.09 16.11 -6.20
C ARG A 204 -22.10 15.15 -5.01
N ARG A 205 -23.25 14.52 -4.78
CA ARG A 205 -23.44 13.52 -3.72
C ARG A 205 -22.98 12.14 -4.20
N ALA A 206 -21.68 11.95 -4.29
CA ALA A 206 -21.07 10.62 -4.28
C ALA A 206 -20.10 10.59 -3.08
N GLY A 207 -20.10 9.51 -2.31
CA GLY A 207 -19.16 9.38 -1.20
C GLY A 207 -17.73 9.29 -1.76
N PRO A 208 -16.71 9.86 -1.09
CA PRO A 208 -15.35 9.94 -1.61
C PRO A 208 -14.74 8.57 -1.95
N THR A 209 -15.24 7.47 -1.37
CA THR A 209 -14.80 6.10 -1.69
C THR A 209 -15.40 5.57 -2.99
N VAL A 210 -16.63 5.96 -3.35
CA VAL A 210 -17.23 5.58 -4.64
C VAL A 210 -16.56 6.36 -5.75
N ASP A 211 -16.33 7.66 -5.55
CA ASP A 211 -15.53 8.46 -6.49
C ASP A 211 -14.08 7.95 -6.58
N HIS A 212 -13.42 7.61 -5.47
CA HIS A 212 -12.09 7.00 -5.52
C HIS A 212 -12.07 5.61 -6.17
N MET A 213 -13.10 4.78 -6.00
CA MET A 213 -13.20 3.45 -6.63
C MET A 213 -13.48 3.58 -8.13
N LEU A 214 -14.31 4.54 -8.53
CA LEU A 214 -14.52 4.91 -9.93
C LEU A 214 -13.22 5.45 -10.55
N ASP A 215 -12.51 6.35 -9.87
CA ASP A 215 -11.23 6.93 -10.32
C ASP A 215 -10.10 5.90 -10.38
N SER A 216 -10.12 4.91 -9.48
CA SER A 216 -9.14 3.81 -9.44
C SER A 216 -9.45 2.68 -10.44
N HIS A 217 -10.41 2.88 -11.34
CA HIS A 217 -10.84 1.92 -12.38
C HIS A 217 -11.45 0.63 -11.82
N ILE A 218 -11.77 0.59 -10.53
CA ILE A 218 -12.31 -0.60 -9.87
C ILE A 218 -13.78 -0.82 -10.26
N LEU A 219 -14.49 0.26 -10.63
CA LEU A 219 -15.93 0.25 -10.88
C LEU A 219 -16.29 1.02 -12.15
N TYR A 220 -17.20 0.46 -12.95
CA TYR A 220 -17.78 1.11 -14.13
C TYR A 220 -19.31 1.02 -14.09
N ILE A 221 -20.01 2.05 -14.57
CA ILE A 221 -21.47 2.02 -14.74
C ILE A 221 -21.77 1.98 -16.23
N ILE A 222 -22.32 0.87 -16.72
CA ILE A 222 -22.70 0.69 -18.13
C ILE A 222 -24.19 0.36 -18.18
N GLY A 223 -24.99 1.16 -18.89
CA GLY A 223 -26.42 0.91 -19.07
C GLY A 223 -27.26 0.89 -17.77
N GLY A 224 -26.78 1.55 -16.70
CA GLY A 224 -27.43 1.52 -15.38
C GLY A 224 -27.07 0.30 -14.53
N GLN A 225 -26.15 -0.55 -14.98
CA GLN A 225 -25.58 -1.66 -14.21
C GLN A 225 -24.15 -1.35 -13.77
N ILE A 226 -23.79 -1.81 -12.57
CA ILE A 226 -22.45 -1.68 -12.00
C ILE A 226 -21.60 -2.88 -12.41
N HIS A 227 -20.44 -2.60 -12.99
CA HIS A 227 -19.42 -3.56 -13.35
C HIS A 227 -18.17 -3.32 -12.49
N LEU A 228 -17.52 -4.39 -12.05
CA LEU A 228 -16.21 -4.31 -11.40
C LEU A 228 -15.12 -4.69 -12.39
N GLU A 229 -14.01 -3.98 -12.39
CA GLU A 229 -12.79 -4.45 -13.04
C GLU A 229 -12.16 -5.53 -12.15
N ASP A 230 -12.12 -6.77 -12.65
CA ASP A 230 -11.37 -7.82 -11.99
C ASP A 230 -9.87 -7.50 -12.17
N ALA A 231 -9.17 -7.22 -11.07
CA ALA A 231 -7.74 -6.94 -11.09
C ALA A 231 -6.96 -8.08 -11.79
N GLY A 232 -7.46 -9.32 -11.78
CA GLY A 232 -6.85 -10.45 -12.49
C GLY A 232 -6.98 -10.44 -14.02
N LEU A 233 -7.73 -9.48 -14.61
CA LEU A 233 -8.09 -9.46 -16.05
C LEU A 233 -7.70 -8.15 -16.76
N LYS A 234 -6.74 -7.38 -16.23
CA LYS A 234 -6.23 -6.15 -16.85
C LYS A 234 -5.35 -6.43 -18.09
N ALA A 235 -5.94 -6.94 -19.17
CA ALA A 235 -5.36 -7.04 -20.52
C ALA A 235 -6.47 -6.79 -21.56
N PRO A 236 -6.19 -6.42 -22.83
CA PRO A 236 -7.03 -5.53 -23.66
C PRO A 236 -8.30 -6.17 -24.27
N TYR A 237 -8.83 -7.24 -23.70
CA TYR A 237 -9.97 -7.99 -24.23
C TYR A 237 -11.21 -7.92 -23.32
N GLN A 238 -11.76 -6.71 -23.13
CA GLN A 238 -13.09 -6.55 -22.50
C GLN A 238 -14.27 -6.89 -23.43
N ALA A 239 -14.05 -7.41 -24.64
CA ALA A 239 -15.14 -7.68 -25.60
C ALA A 239 -15.63 -9.15 -25.64
N ALA A 240 -14.95 -10.09 -25.00
CA ALA A 240 -15.36 -11.50 -25.06
C ALA A 240 -14.98 -12.23 -23.79
N LEU A 241 -15.96 -12.53 -22.94
CA LEU A 241 -16.14 -13.82 -22.23
C LEU A 241 -17.05 -13.63 -21.00
N LEU A 242 -18.35 -13.83 -21.24
CA LEU A 242 -19.33 -14.13 -20.21
C LEU A 242 -19.29 -15.63 -19.87
N SER A 243 -18.87 -15.98 -18.64
CA SER A 243 -19.11 -17.24 -17.86
C SER A 243 -18.54 -18.58 -18.38
N PRO A 244 -18.43 -19.68 -17.58
CA PRO A 244 -18.53 -19.88 -16.12
C PRO A 244 -17.29 -20.55 -15.45
N LEU A 245 -17.30 -20.60 -14.10
CA LEU A 245 -16.34 -21.22 -13.17
C LEU A 245 -15.89 -22.66 -13.50
N HIS A 246 -14.59 -22.93 -13.34
CA HIS A 246 -14.05 -24.23 -12.87
C HIS A 246 -12.80 -24.04 -12.00
N ILE A 247 -12.67 -24.93 -11.01
CA ILE A 247 -11.75 -24.91 -9.86
C ILE A 247 -10.33 -25.44 -10.23
N SER A 248 -9.36 -24.92 -9.47
CA SER A 248 -7.88 -25.09 -9.38
C SER A 248 -7.22 -26.43 -9.77
N PRO A 249 -5.87 -26.46 -9.91
CA PRO A 249 -5.04 -26.73 -8.72
C PRO A 249 -3.71 -25.93 -8.62
N SER A 250 -3.32 -25.67 -7.36
CA SER A 250 -1.96 -25.54 -6.82
C SER A 250 -0.97 -24.57 -7.50
N ILE A 251 -0.82 -23.38 -6.93
CA ILE A 251 0.37 -22.54 -7.11
C ILE A 251 1.08 -22.45 -5.76
N SER A 252 2.27 -23.02 -5.69
CA SER A 252 3.22 -22.79 -4.60
C SER A 252 3.62 -21.30 -4.57
N PRO A 253 3.70 -20.66 -3.39
CA PRO A 253 4.04 -19.24 -3.32
C PRO A 253 5.45 -19.00 -3.85
N LEU A 254 5.56 -18.29 -4.98
CA LEU A 254 6.84 -17.81 -5.50
C LEU A 254 7.35 -16.66 -4.62
N SER A 255 8.67 -16.54 -4.54
CA SER A 255 9.35 -15.71 -3.54
C SER A 255 9.56 -14.28 -4.04
N SER A 256 9.89 -13.33 -3.15
CA SER A 256 10.28 -11.96 -3.50
C SER A 256 11.35 -11.89 -4.62
N SER A 257 12.13 -12.96 -4.82
CA SER A 257 13.12 -13.09 -5.89
C SER A 257 12.55 -12.96 -7.30
N ASP A 258 11.32 -13.41 -7.55
CA ASP A 258 10.80 -13.51 -8.92
C ASP A 258 10.23 -12.16 -9.38
N ILE A 259 9.50 -11.47 -8.50
CA ILE A 259 9.07 -10.07 -8.70
C ILE A 259 10.27 -9.14 -8.93
N THR A 260 11.38 -9.39 -8.21
CA THR A 260 12.62 -8.59 -8.31
C THR A 260 13.19 -8.62 -9.73
N LYS A 261 13.27 -9.80 -10.36
CA LYS A 261 13.83 -9.95 -11.72
C LYS A 261 13.04 -9.14 -12.74
N HIS A 262 11.72 -9.13 -12.63
CA HIS A 262 10.86 -8.41 -13.55
C HIS A 262 10.99 -6.88 -13.41
N LEU A 263 10.97 -6.37 -12.17
CA LEU A 263 11.17 -4.93 -11.90
C LEU A 263 12.51 -4.41 -12.43
N SER A 264 13.57 -5.22 -12.33
CA SER A 264 14.87 -4.87 -12.91
C SER A 264 14.83 -4.69 -14.42
N SER A 265 13.97 -5.42 -15.14
CA SER A 265 13.86 -5.32 -16.61
C SER A 265 13.11 -4.08 -17.09
N LEU A 266 12.12 -3.60 -16.32
CA LEU A 266 11.28 -2.46 -16.67
C LEU A 266 11.98 -1.11 -16.48
N LEU A 267 12.88 -1.02 -15.50
CA LEU A 267 13.59 0.22 -15.16
C LEU A 267 14.87 0.47 -15.99
N ILE A 268 15.26 -0.48 -16.85
CA ILE A 268 16.39 -0.35 -17.79
C ILE A 268 15.92 0.19 -19.16
N ARG A 269 14.62 0.40 -19.36
CA ARG A 269 14.04 1.05 -20.56
C ARG A 269 13.55 2.45 -20.24
#